data_AF-A0A5E7U6Y3-F1
#
_entry.id   AF-A0A5E7U6Y3-F1
#
_cell.length_a   1.000
_cell.length_b   1.000
_cell.length_c   1.000
_cell.angle_alpha   90.00
_cell.angle_beta   90.00
_cell.angle_gamma   90.00
#
_symmetry.space_group_name_H-M   'P 1'
#
loop_
_entity.id
_entity.type
_entity.pdbx_description
1 polymer ?
#
loop_
_entity_poly.entity_id
_entity_poly.type
_entity_poly.pdbx_seq_one_letter_code
_entity_poly.pdbx_strand_id
1 'polypeptide(L)'
;MKRVFKGTEPASFTEWKNSANAEWSPTYPTLQNPQKRELHNSLLLEQGFFCCYCGRETDAESSHIEHFKPQEHYEELALEYQNLHASCLRETKPGNPLHCGHRKGNWFDEAHYISPMDAQCELRFRYLRTGEIQPTNSDDLPATKMIEVLALDIAYLNHRRQNIIRRLFDHDFITQASDEELTRLVAAIRSAEIHDQKAFDHVIARYAEQLLGR
;
A
#
# COMPACT_ATOMS: atom_id res chain seq x y z
N MET A 1 -5.66 -1.97 -1.67
CA MET A 1 -4.39 -2.03 -0.91
C MET A 1 -3.58 -3.20 -1.42
N LYS A 2 -2.25 -3.06 -1.48
CA LYS A 2 -1.31 -4.14 -1.83
C LYS A 2 -0.81 -4.78 -0.54
N ARG A 3 -0.70 -6.10 -0.50
CA ARG A 3 -0.10 -6.80 0.63
C ARG A 3 1.38 -6.43 0.75
N VAL A 4 1.80 -6.08 1.96
CA VAL A 4 3.19 -5.81 2.30
C VAL A 4 3.75 -6.98 3.10
N PHE A 5 4.89 -7.50 2.65
CA PHE A 5 5.66 -8.50 3.37
C PHE A 5 6.82 -7.78 4.04
N LYS A 6 6.80 -7.74 5.38
CA LYS A 6 7.84 -7.06 6.14
C LYS A 6 9.13 -7.87 6.10
N GLY A 7 10.23 -7.20 5.77
CA GLY A 7 11.57 -7.76 5.85
C GLY A 7 12.18 -7.59 7.24
N THR A 8 13.50 -7.73 7.29
CA THR A 8 14.29 -7.42 8.48
C THR A 8 14.46 -5.91 8.63
N GLU A 9 14.33 -5.42 9.87
CA GLU A 9 14.65 -4.03 10.20
C GLU A 9 16.11 -3.71 9.82
N PRO A 10 16.41 -2.55 9.20
CA PRO A 10 17.78 -2.17 8.87
C PRO A 10 18.67 -2.09 10.11
N ALA A 11 19.85 -2.70 10.04
CA ALA A 11 20.80 -2.72 11.15
C ALA A 11 21.11 -1.30 11.68
N SER A 12 21.26 -0.32 10.80
CA SER A 12 21.50 1.08 11.20
C SER A 12 20.37 1.71 12.01
N PHE A 13 19.11 1.30 11.76
CA PHE A 13 17.97 1.75 12.53
C PHE A 13 17.92 1.03 13.88
N THR A 14 18.15 -0.29 13.91
CA THR A 14 18.24 -1.08 15.15
C THR A 14 19.36 -0.58 16.07
N GLU A 15 20.57 -0.38 15.54
CA GLU A 15 21.72 0.15 16.27
C GLU A 15 21.46 1.54 16.82
N TRP A 16 20.81 2.41 16.04
CA TRP A 16 20.40 3.73 16.50
C TRP A 16 19.34 3.68 17.60
N LYS A 17 18.37 2.75 17.54
CA LYS A 17 17.42 2.55 18.66
C LYS A 17 18.14 2.06 19.93
N ASN A 18 19.22 1.30 19.78
CA ASN A 18 19.97 0.74 20.90
C ASN A 18 21.03 1.69 21.49
N SER A 19 21.25 2.88 20.91
CA SER A 19 22.21 3.85 21.43
C SER A 19 21.67 4.73 22.56
N ALA A 20 20.46 4.42 23.05
CA ALA A 20 19.86 5.04 24.22
C ALA A 20 20.80 4.98 25.44
N ASN A 21 20.82 6.05 26.22
CA ASN A 21 21.63 6.17 27.43
C ASN A 21 20.92 7.05 28.46
N ALA A 22 21.58 7.34 29.59
CA ALA A 22 20.98 8.09 30.69
C ALA A 22 20.53 9.52 30.32
N GLU A 23 21.15 10.14 29.31
CA GLU A 23 20.89 11.52 28.91
C GLU A 23 19.98 11.64 27.68
N TRP A 24 19.81 10.56 26.93
CA TRP A 24 19.08 10.58 25.66
C TRP A 24 18.42 9.24 25.34
N SER A 25 17.19 9.30 24.80
CA SER A 25 16.47 8.15 24.28
C SER A 25 15.94 8.43 22.87
N PRO A 26 15.98 7.45 21.96
CA PRO A 26 15.52 7.60 20.59
C PRO A 26 14.00 7.73 20.53
N THR A 27 13.55 8.70 19.74
CA THR A 27 12.15 8.93 19.39
C THR A 27 12.06 9.22 17.88
N TYR A 28 10.89 9.00 17.26
CA TYR A 28 10.74 9.28 15.83
C TYR A 28 11.11 10.74 15.44
N PRO A 29 10.79 11.78 16.23
CA PRO A 29 11.25 13.15 15.96
C PRO A 29 12.78 13.33 15.99
N THR A 30 13.48 12.53 16.79
CA THR A 30 14.96 12.56 16.85
C THR A 30 15.63 11.72 15.77
N LEU A 31 14.87 10.95 14.97
CA LEU A 31 15.40 10.16 13.86
C LEU A 31 15.82 11.08 12.69
N GLN A 32 17.11 11.09 12.39
CA GLN A 32 17.71 11.92 11.35
C GLN A 32 18.49 11.09 10.32
N ASN A 33 19.00 11.75 9.29
CA ASN A 33 19.90 11.12 8.33
C ASN A 33 21.27 10.83 8.99
N PRO A 34 21.94 9.72 8.63
CA PRO A 34 21.61 8.79 7.53
C PRO A 34 20.52 7.73 7.85
N GLN A 35 20.24 7.44 9.11
CA GLN A 35 19.37 6.32 9.53
C GLN A 35 17.94 6.46 8.99
N LYS A 36 17.38 7.67 8.98
CA LYS A 36 16.04 7.93 8.40
C LYS A 36 15.97 7.57 6.92
N ARG A 37 17.00 7.92 6.16
CA ARG A 37 17.08 7.62 4.72
C ARG A 37 17.23 6.12 4.48
N GLU A 38 18.05 5.44 5.28
CA GLU A 38 18.26 4.00 5.16
C GLU A 38 17.00 3.21 5.54
N LEU A 39 16.31 3.62 6.60
CA LEU A 39 14.99 3.12 6.96
C LEU A 39 14.01 3.28 5.80
N HIS A 40 13.90 4.49 5.23
CA HIS A 40 12.97 4.74 4.13
C HIS A 40 13.28 3.88 2.89
N ASN A 41 14.56 3.76 2.54
CA ASN A 41 15.00 2.91 1.43
C ASN A 41 14.68 1.43 1.66
N SER A 42 14.82 0.92 2.89
CA SER A 42 14.43 -0.45 3.23
C SER A 42 12.93 -0.68 3.03
N LEU A 43 12.10 0.26 3.49
CA LEU A 43 10.64 0.20 3.32
C LEU A 43 10.24 0.23 1.84
N LEU A 44 10.94 1.00 1.01
CA LEU A 44 10.73 1.02 -0.44
C LEU A 44 11.11 -0.31 -1.08
N LEU A 45 12.28 -0.85 -0.74
CA LEU A 45 12.76 -2.12 -1.28
C LEU A 45 11.82 -3.29 -0.95
N GLU A 46 11.40 -3.43 0.31
CA GLU A 46 10.48 -4.51 0.72
C GLU A 46 9.08 -4.39 0.10
N GLN A 47 8.66 -3.16 -0.26
CA GLN A 47 7.37 -2.92 -0.93
C GLN A 47 7.47 -3.01 -2.45
N GLY A 48 8.68 -3.08 -3.01
CA GLY A 48 8.96 -3.07 -4.44
C GLY A 48 8.77 -1.70 -5.08
N PHE A 49 9.04 -0.62 -4.35
CA PHE A 49 8.83 0.76 -4.83
C PHE A 49 7.37 1.08 -5.15
N PHE A 50 6.44 0.46 -4.42
CA PHE A 50 5.01 0.74 -4.53
C PHE A 50 4.46 1.26 -3.21
N CYS A 51 3.56 2.24 -3.28
CA CYS A 51 2.82 2.74 -2.12
C CYS A 51 2.00 1.60 -1.46
N CYS A 52 2.12 1.42 -0.15
CA CYS A 52 1.44 0.36 0.59
C CYS A 52 -0.10 0.39 0.43
N TYR A 53 -0.69 1.58 0.28
CA TYR A 53 -2.14 1.74 0.21
C TYR A 53 -2.71 1.65 -1.21
N CYS A 54 -2.20 2.42 -2.16
CA CYS A 54 -2.78 2.45 -3.51
C CYS A 54 -2.01 1.62 -4.55
N GLY A 55 -0.80 1.16 -4.22
CA GLY A 55 0.05 0.34 -5.10
C GLY A 55 0.53 1.04 -6.37
N ARG A 56 0.52 2.39 -6.40
CA ARG A 56 1.23 3.16 -7.42
C ARG A 56 2.73 3.08 -7.18
N GLU A 57 3.50 3.22 -8.26
CA GLU A 57 4.96 3.40 -8.19
C GLU A 57 5.33 4.69 -7.43
N THR A 58 6.40 4.57 -6.65
CA THR A 58 6.96 5.64 -5.82
C THR A 58 8.44 5.36 -5.55
N ASP A 59 9.20 6.40 -5.25
CA ASP A 59 10.62 6.34 -4.92
C ASP A 59 10.90 7.21 -3.69
N ALA A 60 12.17 7.32 -3.29
CA ALA A 60 12.58 8.11 -2.14
C ALA A 60 12.17 9.58 -2.23
N GLU A 61 12.04 10.15 -3.44
CA GLU A 61 11.69 11.56 -3.65
C GLU A 61 10.18 11.82 -3.69
N SER A 62 9.39 10.79 -3.97
CA SER A 62 7.94 10.87 -4.14
C SER A 62 7.13 10.19 -3.03
N SER A 63 7.79 9.60 -2.04
CA SER A 63 7.18 8.94 -0.88
C SER A 63 7.63 9.51 0.48
N HIS A 64 6.91 9.10 1.51
CA HIS A 64 7.22 9.34 2.91
C HIS A 64 7.09 8.06 3.74
N ILE A 65 7.73 8.04 4.91
CA ILE A 65 7.52 7.01 5.92
C ILE A 65 6.15 7.24 6.56
N GLU A 66 5.27 6.27 6.39
CA GLU A 66 3.92 6.20 6.93
C GLU A 66 3.90 5.35 8.19
N HIS A 67 3.28 5.86 9.25
CA HIS A 67 2.87 5.08 10.40
C HIS A 67 1.48 4.51 10.17
N PHE A 68 1.34 3.18 10.17
CA PHE A 68 0.03 2.54 10.04
C PHE A 68 -0.88 2.94 11.21
N LYS A 69 -0.46 2.63 12.44
CA LYS A 69 -0.98 3.22 13.67
C LYS A 69 -0.26 4.55 13.93
N PRO A 70 -0.97 5.69 13.95
CA PRO A 70 -0.38 7.02 13.94
C PRO A 70 0.36 7.32 15.25
N GLN A 71 1.47 8.03 15.15
CA GLN A 71 2.30 8.39 16.29
C GLN A 71 1.54 9.19 17.37
N GLU A 72 0.57 10.03 17.00
CA GLU A 72 -0.15 10.91 17.94
C GLU A 72 -0.86 10.12 19.07
N HIS A 73 -1.29 8.90 18.79
CA HIS A 73 -2.04 8.06 19.75
C HIS A 73 -1.37 6.74 20.09
N TYR A 74 -0.26 6.41 19.41
CA TYR A 74 0.47 5.14 19.53
C TYR A 74 1.98 5.43 19.52
N GLU A 75 2.44 6.25 20.46
CA GLU A 75 3.84 6.68 20.55
C GLU A 75 4.80 5.49 20.71
N GLU A 76 4.38 4.46 21.44
CA GLU A 76 5.11 3.21 21.63
C GLU A 76 5.35 2.44 20.32
N LEU A 77 4.56 2.72 19.27
CA LEU A 77 4.69 2.12 17.95
C LEU A 77 5.43 3.02 16.94
N ALA A 78 5.88 4.20 17.36
CA ALA A 78 6.44 5.20 16.46
C ALA A 78 7.78 4.77 15.82
N LEU A 79 8.51 3.88 16.50
CA LEU A 79 9.79 3.31 16.06
C LEU A 79 9.71 1.81 15.77
N GLU A 80 8.52 1.23 15.82
CA GLU A 80 8.32 -0.19 15.54
C GLU A 80 8.29 -0.41 14.03
N TYR A 81 9.32 -1.08 13.48
CA TYR A 81 9.44 -1.29 12.03
C TYR A 81 8.21 -1.93 11.40
N GLN A 82 7.52 -2.81 12.14
CA GLN A 82 6.28 -3.46 11.70
C GLN A 82 5.11 -2.47 11.52
N ASN A 83 5.17 -1.29 12.16
CA ASN A 83 4.19 -0.22 12.02
C ASN A 83 4.56 0.80 10.93
N LEU A 84 5.74 0.68 10.32
CA LEU A 84 6.26 1.63 9.34
C LEU A 84 6.16 1.08 7.92
N HIS A 85 5.74 1.94 6.99
CA HIS A 85 5.56 1.65 5.57
C HIS A 85 6.03 2.83 4.70
N ALA A 86 6.21 2.61 3.40
CA ALA A 86 6.33 3.69 2.44
C ALA A 86 4.96 4.02 1.83
N SER A 87 4.50 5.26 1.97
CA SER A 87 3.31 5.79 1.30
C SER A 87 3.70 6.83 0.26
N CYS A 88 2.92 6.93 -0.82
CA CYS A 88 3.14 7.96 -1.84
C CYS A 88 2.80 9.37 -1.33
N LEU A 89 3.28 10.35 -2.10
CA LEU A 89 3.19 11.80 -1.91
C LEU A 89 4.15 12.29 -0.83
N ARG A 90 5.39 12.61 -1.19
CA ARG A 90 6.35 13.21 -0.24
C ARG A 90 5.97 14.63 0.18
N GLU A 91 5.62 15.47 -0.79
CA GLU A 91 5.29 16.88 -0.58
C GLU A 91 3.88 17.15 -1.08
N THR A 92 3.07 17.79 -0.25
CA THR A 92 1.70 18.18 -0.60
C THR A 92 1.66 19.62 -1.09
N LYS A 93 1.14 19.86 -2.29
CA LYS A 93 0.89 21.21 -2.80
C LYS A 93 -0.59 21.56 -2.69
N PRO A 94 -0.97 22.79 -2.28
CA PRO A 94 -2.35 23.24 -2.31
C PRO A 94 -3.00 22.99 -3.69
N GLY A 95 -4.21 22.44 -3.69
CA GLY A 95 -4.96 22.12 -4.91
C GLY A 95 -4.75 20.70 -5.46
N ASN A 96 -3.72 19.96 -5.02
CA ASN A 96 -3.57 18.55 -5.38
C ASN A 96 -4.44 17.66 -4.47
N PRO A 97 -5.15 16.65 -5.01
CA PRO A 97 -5.95 15.76 -4.20
C PRO A 97 -5.06 14.89 -3.31
N LEU A 98 -5.19 15.07 -1.99
CA LEU A 98 -4.55 14.20 -1.00
C LEU A 98 -5.18 12.81 -1.06
N HIS A 99 -4.34 11.78 -0.95
CA HIS A 99 -4.73 10.38 -0.82
C HIS A 99 -3.68 9.63 0.00
N CYS A 100 -3.96 8.38 0.35
CA CYS A 100 -3.06 7.51 1.11
C CYS A 100 -2.67 8.13 2.47
N GLY A 101 -1.41 7.99 2.90
CA GLY A 101 -0.95 8.40 4.23
C GLY A 101 -1.29 9.85 4.59
N HIS A 102 -1.06 10.80 3.68
CA HIS A 102 -1.39 12.21 3.94
C HIS A 102 -2.89 12.48 4.09
N ARG A 103 -3.75 11.72 3.40
CA ARG A 103 -5.20 11.88 3.54
C ARG A 103 -5.75 11.21 4.79
N LYS A 104 -5.15 10.09 5.19
CA LYS A 104 -5.43 9.39 6.45
C LYS A 104 -5.04 10.26 7.64
N GLY A 105 -3.87 10.90 7.58
CA GLY A 105 -3.34 11.67 8.71
C GLY A 105 -3.25 10.81 9.96
N ASN A 106 -3.80 11.32 11.07
CA ASN A 106 -3.79 10.63 12.37
C ASN A 106 -5.03 9.76 12.60
N TRP A 107 -5.84 9.51 11.57
CA TRP A 107 -6.99 8.61 11.71
C TRP A 107 -6.53 7.16 11.94
N PHE A 108 -7.12 6.53 12.95
CA PHE A 108 -7.05 5.10 13.19
C PHE A 108 -8.26 4.63 14.00
N ASP A 109 -8.83 3.49 13.64
CA ASP A 109 -9.95 2.87 14.36
C ASP A 109 -9.70 1.37 14.47
N GLU A 110 -9.46 0.87 15.68
CA GLU A 110 -9.16 -0.54 15.98
C GLU A 110 -10.27 -1.51 15.49
N ALA A 111 -11.51 -1.05 15.34
CA ALA A 111 -12.60 -1.89 14.85
C ALA A 111 -12.75 -1.86 13.32
N HIS A 112 -12.25 -0.81 12.65
CA HIS A 112 -12.54 -0.54 11.25
C HIS A 112 -11.30 -0.27 10.40
N TYR A 113 -10.21 -1.00 10.64
CA TYR A 113 -8.98 -0.93 9.84
C TYR A 113 -8.77 -2.19 8.98
N ILE A 114 -7.93 -2.05 7.96
CA ILE A 114 -7.33 -3.17 7.23
C ILE A 114 -5.83 -2.94 7.18
N SER A 115 -5.05 -3.84 7.78
CA SER A 115 -3.59 -3.74 7.73
C SER A 115 -3.07 -4.11 6.34
N PRO A 116 -2.12 -3.36 5.76
CA PRO A 116 -1.45 -3.78 4.52
C PRO A 116 -0.65 -5.07 4.71
N MET A 117 -0.34 -5.49 5.93
CA MET A 117 0.35 -6.76 6.21
C MET A 117 -0.60 -7.96 6.28
N ASP A 118 -1.91 -7.73 6.38
CA ASP A 118 -2.90 -8.80 6.44
C ASP A 118 -2.89 -9.59 5.11
N ALA A 119 -2.81 -10.91 5.21
CA ALA A 119 -2.79 -11.82 4.07
C ALA A 119 -4.04 -11.70 3.19
N GLN A 120 -5.16 -11.26 3.76
CA GLN A 120 -6.45 -11.11 3.10
C GLN A 120 -6.73 -9.66 2.68
N CYS A 121 -5.84 -8.70 2.95
CA CYS A 121 -6.13 -7.27 2.74
C CYS A 121 -6.58 -6.96 1.32
N GLU A 122 -6.00 -7.62 0.32
CA GLU A 122 -6.34 -7.40 -1.09
C GLU A 122 -7.72 -7.95 -1.46
N LEU A 123 -8.14 -9.06 -0.84
CA LEU A 123 -9.44 -9.69 -1.11
C LEU A 123 -10.62 -8.85 -0.58
N ARG A 124 -10.36 -7.96 0.37
CA ARG A 124 -11.34 -7.01 0.91
C ARG A 124 -11.81 -6.00 -0.14
N PHE A 125 -11.06 -5.84 -1.24
CA PHE A 125 -11.35 -4.89 -2.30
C PHE A 125 -11.59 -5.58 -3.64
N ARG A 126 -12.47 -4.99 -4.43
CA ARG A 126 -12.74 -5.30 -5.83
C ARG A 126 -12.54 -4.06 -6.68
N TYR A 127 -12.23 -4.27 -7.96
CA TYR A 127 -12.00 -3.20 -8.92
C TYR A 127 -12.96 -3.31 -10.09
N LEU A 128 -13.43 -2.16 -10.57
CA LEU A 128 -14.27 -2.08 -11.76
C LEU A 128 -13.43 -1.79 -13.00
N ARG A 129 -13.98 -2.06 -14.18
CA ARG A 129 -13.33 -1.72 -15.46
C ARG A 129 -13.14 -0.21 -15.66
N THR A 130 -13.88 0.61 -14.91
CA THR A 130 -13.74 2.06 -14.79
C THR A 130 -12.55 2.49 -13.92
N GLY A 131 -11.89 1.53 -13.25
CA GLY A 131 -10.80 1.77 -12.31
C GLY A 131 -11.24 2.11 -10.88
N GLU A 132 -12.55 2.23 -10.66
CA GLU A 132 -13.13 2.43 -9.33
C GLU A 132 -12.80 1.25 -8.40
N ILE A 133 -12.57 1.55 -7.12
CA ILE A 133 -12.34 0.57 -6.06
C ILE A 133 -13.55 0.52 -5.13
N GLN A 134 -13.98 -0.68 -4.79
CA GLN A 134 -15.11 -0.91 -3.90
C GLN A 134 -14.76 -2.01 -2.88
N PRO A 135 -15.45 -2.06 -1.74
CA PRO A 135 -15.46 -3.26 -0.91
C PRO A 135 -15.91 -4.47 -1.72
N THR A 136 -15.28 -5.64 -1.53
CA THR A 136 -15.73 -6.88 -2.16
C THR A 136 -17.13 -7.26 -1.64
N ASN A 137 -17.35 -7.12 -0.33
CA ASN A 137 -18.66 -7.23 0.31
C ASN A 137 -19.10 -5.82 0.73
N SER A 138 -20.32 -5.41 0.34
CA SER A 138 -20.86 -4.08 0.66
C SER A 138 -21.02 -3.82 2.16
N ASP A 139 -21.19 -4.86 2.97
CA ASP A 139 -21.34 -4.76 4.43
C ASP A 139 -19.97 -4.75 5.16
N ASP A 140 -18.87 -4.78 4.42
CA ASP A 140 -17.52 -4.69 4.95
C ASP A 140 -17.20 -3.24 5.36
N LEU A 141 -17.58 -2.91 6.60
CA LEU A 141 -17.35 -1.58 7.18
C LEU A 141 -15.86 -1.19 7.20
N PRO A 142 -14.90 -2.06 7.60
CA PRO A 142 -13.48 -1.72 7.49
C PRO A 142 -13.03 -1.38 6.07
N ALA A 143 -13.44 -2.14 5.05
CA ALA A 143 -13.05 -1.85 3.66
C ALA A 143 -13.64 -0.52 3.17
N THR A 144 -14.89 -0.26 3.50
CA THR A 144 -15.58 1.01 3.19
C THR A 144 -14.84 2.17 3.82
N LYS A 145 -14.52 2.06 5.11
CA LYS A 145 -13.81 3.09 5.87
C LYS A 145 -12.40 3.33 5.31
N MET A 146 -11.66 2.27 4.99
CA MET A 146 -10.32 2.38 4.40
C MET A 146 -10.33 3.08 3.03
N ILE A 147 -11.32 2.82 2.16
CA ILE A 147 -11.46 3.53 0.88
C ILE A 147 -11.68 5.03 1.11
N GLU A 148 -12.54 5.39 2.06
CA GLU A 148 -12.90 6.76 2.42
C GLU A 148 -11.69 7.53 2.97
N VAL A 149 -11.08 7.02 4.05
CA VAL A 149 -10.02 7.73 4.81
C VAL A 149 -8.72 7.86 4.05
N LEU A 150 -8.43 6.91 3.16
CA LEU A 150 -7.27 6.97 2.27
C LEU A 150 -7.59 7.62 0.91
N ALA A 151 -8.86 7.97 0.66
CA ALA A 151 -9.36 8.45 -0.63
C ALA A 151 -8.90 7.58 -1.81
N LEU A 152 -9.09 6.25 -1.69
CA LEU A 152 -8.61 5.29 -2.69
C LEU A 152 -9.42 5.32 -4.00
N ASP A 153 -10.62 5.90 -3.98
CA ASP A 153 -11.56 5.94 -5.11
C ASP A 153 -11.65 7.32 -5.79
N ILE A 154 -10.57 8.11 -5.73
CA ILE A 154 -10.50 9.41 -6.43
C ILE A 154 -10.23 9.22 -7.92
N ALA A 155 -10.69 10.18 -8.74
CA ALA A 155 -10.51 10.18 -10.19
C ALA A 155 -9.05 9.95 -10.64
N TYR A 156 -8.06 10.50 -9.92
CA TYR A 156 -6.64 10.31 -10.20
C TYR A 156 -6.21 8.83 -10.14
N LEU A 157 -6.63 8.11 -9.09
CA LEU A 157 -6.30 6.69 -8.92
C LEU A 157 -7.14 5.82 -9.86
N ASN A 158 -8.41 6.18 -10.04
CA ASN A 158 -9.33 5.44 -10.91
C ASN A 158 -8.84 5.46 -12.36
N HIS A 159 -8.42 6.62 -12.89
CA HIS A 159 -7.87 6.70 -14.24
C HIS A 159 -6.62 5.82 -14.42
N ARG A 160 -5.73 5.75 -13.41
CA ARG A 160 -4.52 4.90 -13.48
C ARG A 160 -4.86 3.41 -13.47
N ARG A 161 -5.74 2.97 -12.57
CA ARG A 161 -6.22 1.58 -12.54
C ARG A 161 -6.93 1.23 -13.83
N GLN A 162 -7.83 2.10 -14.30
CA GLN A 162 -8.56 1.93 -15.56
C GLN A 162 -7.62 1.73 -16.74
N ASN A 163 -6.58 2.55 -16.85
CA ASN A 163 -5.63 2.47 -17.97
C ASN A 163 -4.94 1.10 -18.05
N ILE A 164 -4.60 0.51 -16.91
CA ILE A 164 -3.92 -0.80 -16.89
C ILE A 164 -4.95 -1.92 -17.08
N ILE A 165 -6.11 -1.85 -16.42
CA ILE A 165 -7.19 -2.83 -16.59
C ILE A 165 -7.63 -2.90 -18.05
N ARG A 166 -7.88 -1.76 -18.71
CA ARG A 166 -8.36 -1.76 -20.10
C ARG A 166 -7.32 -2.22 -21.12
N ARG A 167 -6.02 -2.12 -20.80
CA ARG A 167 -4.94 -2.62 -21.65
C ARG A 167 -4.83 -4.14 -21.63
N LEU A 168 -5.10 -4.77 -20.48
CA LEU A 168 -4.98 -6.22 -20.31
C LEU A 168 -6.31 -6.96 -20.47
N PHE A 169 -7.42 -6.31 -20.13
CA PHE A 169 -8.77 -6.85 -20.18
C PHE A 169 -9.63 -6.01 -21.14
N ASP A 170 -9.31 -6.11 -22.43
CA ASP A 170 -10.18 -5.58 -23.47
C ASP A 170 -11.51 -6.37 -23.55
N HIS A 171 -12.40 -5.96 -24.46
CA HIS A 171 -13.70 -6.60 -24.56
C HIS A 171 -13.57 -8.07 -24.96
N ASP A 172 -12.71 -8.38 -25.92
CA ASP A 172 -12.57 -9.72 -26.48
C ASP A 172 -11.99 -10.66 -25.43
N PHE A 173 -10.91 -10.26 -24.74
CA PHE A 173 -10.33 -11.04 -23.65
C PHE A 173 -11.34 -11.31 -22.54
N ILE A 174 -12.10 -10.31 -22.10
CA ILE A 174 -13.12 -10.51 -21.04
C ILE A 174 -14.18 -11.53 -21.46
N THR A 175 -14.55 -11.57 -22.74
CA THR A 175 -15.59 -12.47 -23.24
C THR A 175 -15.10 -13.87 -23.59
N GLN A 176 -13.82 -14.02 -23.92
CA GLN A 176 -13.28 -15.26 -24.49
C GLN A 176 -12.29 -15.96 -23.57
N ALA A 177 -11.69 -15.26 -22.60
CA ALA A 177 -10.70 -15.85 -21.71
C ALA A 177 -11.30 -17.00 -20.91
N SER A 178 -10.63 -18.15 -20.97
CA SER A 178 -10.93 -19.32 -20.16
C SER A 178 -10.46 -19.14 -18.72
N ASP A 179 -11.05 -19.93 -17.81
CA ASP A 179 -10.61 -19.99 -16.41
C ASP A 179 -9.13 -20.40 -16.29
N GLU A 180 -8.63 -21.23 -17.21
CA GLU A 180 -7.22 -21.62 -17.26
C GLU A 180 -6.31 -20.44 -17.61
N GLU A 181 -6.70 -19.60 -18.58
CA GLU A 181 -5.94 -18.39 -18.94
C GLU A 181 -5.92 -17.38 -17.81
N LEU A 182 -7.07 -17.14 -17.17
CA LEU A 182 -7.17 -16.25 -16.02
C LEU A 182 -6.35 -16.77 -14.83
N THR A 183 -6.41 -18.07 -14.55
CA THR A 183 -5.62 -18.71 -13.49
C THR A 183 -4.12 -18.59 -13.77
N ARG A 184 -3.68 -18.81 -15.02
CA ARG A 184 -2.28 -18.64 -15.42
C ARG A 184 -1.82 -17.18 -15.28
N LEU A 185 -2.66 -16.21 -15.67
CA LEU A 185 -2.38 -14.79 -15.50
C LEU A 185 -2.21 -14.42 -14.02
N VAL A 186 -3.15 -14.85 -13.17
CA VAL A 186 -3.09 -14.63 -11.72
C VAL A 186 -1.82 -15.25 -11.17
N ALA A 187 -1.54 -16.53 -11.46
CA ALA A 187 -0.35 -17.22 -10.99
C ALA A 187 0.93 -16.47 -11.37
N ALA A 188 1.07 -16.06 -12.64
CA ALA A 188 2.23 -15.33 -13.12
C ALA A 188 2.46 -14.00 -12.39
N ILE A 189 1.39 -13.23 -12.11
CA ILE A 189 1.49 -11.98 -11.36
C ILE A 189 1.81 -12.24 -9.89
N ARG A 190 1.16 -13.23 -9.27
CA ARG A 190 1.30 -13.54 -7.84
C ARG A 190 2.66 -14.16 -7.51
N SER A 191 3.28 -14.87 -8.46
CA SER A 191 4.61 -15.46 -8.31
C SER A 191 5.73 -14.55 -8.82
N ALA A 192 5.42 -13.35 -9.33
CA ALA A 192 6.44 -12.43 -9.83
C ALA A 192 7.34 -11.97 -8.69
N GLU A 193 8.65 -12.10 -8.91
CA GLU A 193 9.67 -11.55 -8.02
C GLU A 193 9.48 -10.05 -7.86
N ILE A 194 9.83 -9.50 -6.69
CA ILE A 194 9.49 -8.11 -6.35
C ILE A 194 10.06 -7.08 -7.33
N HIS A 195 11.18 -7.39 -7.99
CA HIS A 195 11.81 -6.53 -9.00
C HIS A 195 11.14 -6.60 -10.37
N ASP A 196 10.35 -7.64 -10.65
CA ASP A 196 9.59 -7.82 -11.88
C ASP A 196 8.15 -7.31 -11.76
N GLN A 197 7.69 -7.06 -10.53
CA GLN A 197 6.37 -6.51 -10.26
C GLN A 197 6.23 -5.10 -10.83
N LYS A 198 5.01 -4.78 -11.26
CA LYS A 198 4.63 -3.48 -11.83
C LYS A 198 3.58 -2.80 -10.98
N ALA A 199 3.46 -1.49 -11.17
CA ALA A 199 2.45 -0.69 -10.50
C ALA A 199 1.07 -1.27 -10.77
N PHE A 200 0.27 -1.41 -9.70
CA PHE A 200 -1.08 -1.98 -9.76
C PHE A 200 -1.19 -3.45 -10.18
N ASP A 201 -0.12 -4.26 -10.13
CA ASP A 201 -0.22 -5.71 -10.39
C ASP A 201 -1.24 -6.41 -9.47
N HIS A 202 -1.28 -6.02 -8.20
CA HIS A 202 -2.31 -6.49 -7.26
C HIS A 202 -3.74 -6.18 -7.75
N VAL A 203 -3.96 -5.08 -8.47
CA VAL A 203 -5.27 -4.74 -9.07
C VAL A 203 -5.59 -5.68 -10.23
N ILE A 204 -4.62 -5.97 -11.08
CA ILE A 204 -4.78 -6.86 -12.23
C ILE A 204 -5.05 -8.29 -11.79
N ALA A 205 -4.30 -8.80 -10.81
CA ALA A 205 -4.55 -10.09 -10.24
C ALA A 205 -5.93 -10.16 -9.57
N ARG A 206 -6.31 -9.17 -8.75
CA ARG A 206 -7.66 -9.09 -8.15
C ARG A 206 -8.77 -9.04 -9.20
N TYR A 207 -8.59 -8.26 -10.28
CA TYR A 207 -9.59 -8.15 -11.34
C TYR A 207 -9.75 -9.47 -12.13
N ALA A 208 -8.67 -10.21 -12.37
CA ALA A 208 -8.72 -11.55 -12.95
C ALA A 208 -9.37 -12.58 -12.00
N GLU A 209 -9.08 -12.50 -10.70
CA GLU A 209 -9.74 -13.34 -9.68
C GLU A 209 -11.25 -13.05 -9.61
N GLN A 210 -11.68 -11.80 -9.80
CA GLN A 210 -13.08 -11.42 -9.95
C GLN A 210 -13.73 -11.92 -11.26
N LEU A 211 -12.93 -12.29 -12.27
CA LEU A 211 -13.42 -12.91 -13.51
C LEU A 211 -13.68 -14.40 -13.34
N LEU A 212 -12.83 -15.09 -12.57
CA LEU A 212 -12.95 -16.53 -12.27
C LEU A 212 -14.19 -16.88 -11.44
N GLY A 213 -14.65 -15.96 -10.59
CA GLY A 213 -15.81 -16.18 -9.72
C GLY A 213 -17.15 -15.73 -10.30
N ARG A 214 -17.25 -15.55 -11.62
CA ARG A 214 -18.46 -15.05 -12.32
C ARG A 214 -19.43 -16.16 -12.67
#